data_AF-A0A498KMR5-F1
#
_entry.id   AF-A0A498KMR5-F1
#
_cell.length_a   1.000
_cell.length_b   1.000
_cell.length_c   1.000
_cell.angle_alpha   90.00
_cell.angle_beta   90.00
_cell.angle_gamma   90.00
#
_symmetry.space_group_name_H-M   'P 1'
#
loop_
_entity.id
_entity.type
_entity.pdbx_description
1 polymer ?
#
loop_
_entity_poly.entity_id
_entity_poly.type
_entity_poly.pdbx_seq_one_letter_code
_entity_poly.pdbx_strand_id
1 'polypeptide(L)'
;MVASMVYQNSGIPCQCKSLSRFIAREKLVQEVVDTLLDNGIREQPMRDGHNKVYKSFLDVIEGREGKFHETLLGKQVDYSGRSIIIVGPSPSLRRCGLPLEIAIELFQTFVIHGLIRQHFASNIGVAKSKIQEKESVVWEILHEVMQGHPVLLNRAPTLHRLGI
;
A
#
# COMPACT_ATOMS: atom_id res chain seq x y z
N MET A 1 12.02 16.68 12.39
CA MET A 1 13.20 17.03 11.56
C MET A 1 13.02 18.39 10.88
N VAL A 2 12.18 18.52 9.84
CA VAL A 2 11.99 19.81 9.12
C VAL A 2 11.62 20.99 10.04
N ALA A 3 10.71 20.80 11.00
CA ALA A 3 10.35 21.87 11.96
C ALA A 3 11.52 22.33 12.84
N SER A 4 12.37 21.40 13.30
CA SER A 4 13.57 21.72 14.09
C SER A 4 14.61 22.50 13.26
N MET A 5 14.69 22.20 11.96
CA MET A 5 15.62 22.83 11.02
C MET A 5 15.19 24.25 10.63
N VAL A 6 13.87 24.47 10.48
CA VAL A 6 13.31 25.81 10.26
C VAL A 6 13.57 26.70 11.48
N TYR A 7 13.44 26.17 12.70
CA TYR A 7 13.74 26.90 13.93
C TYR A 7 15.23 27.30 14.03
N GLN A 8 16.14 26.40 13.66
CA GLN A 8 17.58 26.69 13.64
C GLN A 8 17.98 27.72 12.58
N ASN A 9 17.32 27.75 11.42
CA ASN A 9 17.56 28.75 10.38
C ASN A 9 16.91 30.12 10.68
N SER A 10 15.72 30.15 11.28
CA SER A 10 15.02 31.39 11.62
C SER A 10 15.61 32.13 12.83
N GLY A 11 16.44 31.45 13.64
CA GLY A 11 17.25 32.04 14.71
C GLY A 11 18.59 32.63 14.27
N ILE A 12 18.88 32.76 12.96
CA ILE A 12 20.14 33.29 12.43
C ILE A 12 19.97 34.81 12.14
N PRO A 13 20.31 35.73 13.07
CA PRO A 13 20.22 37.16 12.77
C PRO A 13 21.23 37.57 11.71
N CYS A 14 20.82 38.41 10.76
CA CYS A 14 21.57 38.87 9.58
C CYS A 14 22.87 39.67 9.86
N GLN A 15 23.36 39.72 11.11
CA GLN A 15 24.54 40.50 11.52
C GLN A 15 25.64 39.60 12.12
N CYS A 16 26.40 38.91 11.26
CA CYS A 16 27.68 38.34 11.66
C CYS A 16 28.77 39.43 11.60
N LYS A 17 29.08 40.05 12.75
CA LYS A 17 30.13 41.08 12.85
C LYS A 17 31.56 40.50 13.05
N SER A 18 31.73 39.18 13.14
CA SER A 18 33.04 38.53 13.30
C SER A 18 33.15 37.24 12.46
N LEU A 19 34.31 37.02 11.84
CA LEU A 19 34.61 35.86 10.96
C LEU A 19 34.38 34.51 11.67
N SER A 20 34.71 34.43 12.96
CA SER A 20 34.51 33.24 13.79
C SER A 20 33.04 32.84 13.97
N ARG A 21 32.12 33.80 14.09
CA ARG A 21 30.67 33.51 14.20
C ARG A 21 30.05 33.13 12.86
N PHE A 22 30.63 33.60 11.76
CA PHE A 22 30.18 33.25 10.41
C PHE A 22 30.49 31.78 10.11
N ILE A 23 31.74 31.34 10.33
CA ILE A 23 32.17 29.95 10.13
C ILE A 23 31.36 28.97 11.00
N ALA A 24 31.07 29.34 12.25
CA ALA A 24 30.28 28.50 13.15
C ALA A 24 28.83 28.29 12.66
N ARG A 25 28.24 29.27 11.97
CA ARG A 25 26.89 29.17 11.40
C ARG A 25 26.85 28.33 10.13
N GLU A 26 27.82 28.50 9.24
CA GLU A 26 27.95 27.63 8.07
C GLU A 26 28.08 26.17 8.47
N LYS A 27 28.87 25.88 9.52
CA LYS A 27 28.96 24.53 10.08
C LYS A 27 27.61 24.00 10.58
N LEU A 28 26.83 24.81 11.30
CA LEU A 28 25.52 24.39 11.82
C LEU A 28 24.52 24.13 10.69
N VAL A 29 24.51 24.97 9.65
CA VAL A 29 23.66 24.75 8.46
C VAL A 29 24.10 23.50 7.71
N GLN A 30 25.40 23.31 7.52
CA GLN A 30 25.93 22.10 6.87
C GLN A 30 25.54 20.85 7.65
N GLU A 31 25.69 20.86 8.97
CA GLU A 31 25.30 19.73 9.83
C GLU A 31 23.81 19.40 9.72
N VAL A 32 22.96 20.42 9.63
CA VAL A 32 21.52 20.26 9.44
C VAL A 32 21.22 19.64 8.06
N VAL A 33 21.87 20.13 7.01
CA VAL A 33 21.69 19.61 5.64
C VAL A 33 22.18 18.17 5.52
N ASP A 34 23.36 17.87 6.08
CA ASP A 34 23.94 16.53 6.08
C ASP A 34 22.99 15.56 6.77
N THR A 35 22.46 15.92 7.94
CA THR A 35 21.52 15.08 8.70
C THR A 35 20.18 14.90 7.95
N LEU A 36 19.71 15.92 7.21
CA LEU A 36 18.50 15.81 6.40
C LEU A 36 18.67 14.82 5.25
N LEU A 37 19.82 14.88 4.57
CA LEU A 37 20.11 14.03 3.42
C LEU A 37 20.42 12.60 3.88
N ASP A 38 21.33 12.46 4.84
CA ASP A 38 21.79 11.19 5.39
C ASP A 38 22.22 11.34 6.86
N ASN A 39 21.34 10.87 7.76
CA ASN A 39 21.57 10.92 9.19
C ASN A 39 22.56 9.83 9.67
N GLY A 40 22.96 8.91 8.80
CA GLY A 40 23.89 7.80 9.08
C GLY A 40 25.36 8.12 8.83
N ILE A 41 25.69 9.22 8.14
CA ILE A 41 27.09 9.59 7.81
C ILE A 41 27.92 9.90 9.07
N ARG A 42 27.26 10.37 10.14
CA ARG A 42 27.94 10.76 11.39
C ARG A 42 28.07 9.58 12.34
N GLU A 43 29.11 9.61 13.17
CA GLU A 43 29.34 8.60 14.23
C GLU A 43 28.15 8.47 15.20
N GLN A 44 27.41 9.56 15.42
CA GLN A 44 26.18 9.56 16.20
C GLN A 44 25.03 10.20 15.40
N PRO A 45 23.97 9.44 15.09
CA PRO A 45 22.82 9.97 14.36
C PRO A 45 22.00 10.88 15.26
N MET A 46 21.41 11.92 14.69
CA MET A 46 20.50 12.80 15.41
C MET A 46 19.22 12.06 15.79
N ARG A 47 18.77 12.29 17.03
CA ARG A 47 17.61 11.65 17.64
C ARG A 47 16.60 12.66 18.13
N ASP A 48 15.35 12.23 18.26
CA ASP A 48 14.30 13.01 18.91
C ASP A 48 14.39 12.94 20.44
N GLY A 49 13.47 13.64 21.13
CA GLY A 49 13.37 13.62 22.59
C GLY A 49 13.00 12.25 23.19
N HIS A 50 12.58 11.29 22.37
CA HIS A 50 12.27 9.91 22.75
C HIS A 50 13.39 8.93 22.33
N ASN A 51 14.59 9.45 22.02
CA ASN A 51 15.77 8.68 21.60
C ASN A 51 15.59 7.89 20.29
N LYS A 52 14.57 8.23 19.49
CA LYS A 52 14.35 7.66 18.16
C LYS A 52 15.15 8.44 17.13
N VAL A 53 15.89 7.70 16.29
CA VAL A 53 16.69 8.28 15.20
C VAL A 53 15.76 8.91 14.17
N TYR A 54 16.07 10.14 13.75
CA TYR A 54 15.34 10.77 12.65
C TYR A 54 15.60 10.01 11.33
N LYS A 55 14.54 9.71 10.57
CA LYS A 55 14.68 9.18 9.21
C LYS A 55 15.13 10.31 8.28
N SER A 56 16.24 10.09 7.58
CA SER A 56 16.78 10.98 6.55
C SER A 56 16.07 10.80 5.21
N PHE A 57 16.38 11.66 4.23
CA PHE A 57 15.85 11.52 2.88
C PHE A 57 16.30 10.22 2.21
N LEU A 58 17.56 9.81 2.38
CA LEU A 58 18.04 8.53 1.89
C LEU A 58 17.28 7.36 2.54
N ASP A 59 17.03 7.39 3.85
CA ASP A 59 16.23 6.33 4.53
C ASP A 59 14.78 6.23 4.02
N VAL A 60 14.25 7.34 3.48
CA VAL A 60 12.90 7.35 2.89
C VAL A 60 12.91 6.75 1.49
N ILE A 61 14.02 6.82 0.76
CA ILE A 61 14.14 6.27 -0.60
C ILE A 61 14.60 4.82 -0.56
N GLU A 62 15.68 4.57 0.18
CA GLU A 62 16.40 3.31 0.24
C GLU A 62 15.87 2.37 1.32
N GLY A 63 16.30 1.11 1.25
CA GLY A 63 15.89 0.08 2.19
C GLY A 63 14.52 -0.55 1.89
N ARG A 64 14.20 -1.59 2.67
CA ARG A 64 13.01 -2.42 2.48
C ARG A 64 11.70 -1.65 2.76
N GLU A 65 11.73 -0.73 3.70
CA GLU A 65 10.62 0.20 4.02
C GLU A 65 10.71 1.51 3.21
N GLY A 66 11.69 1.62 2.30
CA GLY A 66 11.86 2.77 1.45
C GLY A 66 10.73 2.89 0.42
N LYS A 67 10.49 4.11 -0.04
CA LYS A 67 9.44 4.41 -1.01
C LYS A 67 9.62 3.66 -2.32
N PHE A 68 10.84 3.34 -2.72
CA PHE A 68 11.09 2.53 -3.91
C PHE A 68 10.48 1.13 -3.78
N HIS A 69 10.71 0.44 -2.66
CA HIS A 69 10.17 -0.89 -2.42
C HIS A 69 8.66 -0.89 -2.20
N GLU A 70 8.15 0.01 -1.35
CA GLU A 70 6.71 0.11 -1.04
C GLU A 70 5.86 0.56 -2.22
N THR A 71 6.39 1.49 -3.03
CA THR A 71 5.59 2.16 -4.06
C THR A 71 5.83 1.59 -5.44
N LEU A 72 7.04 1.12 -5.78
CA LEU A 72 7.34 0.72 -7.16
C LEU A 72 7.37 -0.80 -7.36
N LEU A 73 7.77 -1.57 -6.34
CA LEU A 73 7.95 -3.03 -6.48
C LEU A 73 6.79 -3.86 -5.93
N GLY A 74 6.10 -3.40 -4.89
CA GLY A 74 4.97 -4.14 -4.29
C GLY A 74 3.85 -3.21 -3.84
N LYS A 75 2.82 -3.06 -4.68
CA LYS A 75 1.63 -2.28 -4.34
C LYS A 75 0.50 -3.17 -3.83
N GLN A 76 -0.37 -2.60 -3.01
CA GLN A 76 -1.68 -3.19 -2.76
C GLN A 76 -2.51 -3.13 -4.05
N VAL A 77 -3.28 -4.18 -4.29
CA VAL A 77 -4.05 -4.37 -5.53
C VAL A 77 -5.51 -4.58 -5.17
N ASP A 78 -6.39 -3.84 -5.84
CA ASP A 78 -7.84 -4.01 -5.73
C ASP A 78 -8.30 -5.32 -6.37
N TYR A 79 -9.51 -5.78 -6.05
CA TYR A 79 -10.05 -7.07 -6.52
C TYR A 79 -9.13 -8.25 -6.20
N SER A 80 -8.58 -8.25 -4.98
CA SER A 80 -7.78 -9.34 -4.44
C SER A 80 -8.40 -9.87 -3.16
N GLY A 81 -8.16 -11.14 -2.86
CA GLY A 81 -8.69 -11.82 -1.68
C GLY A 81 -7.70 -12.84 -1.13
N ARG A 82 -7.81 -13.13 0.17
CA ARG A 82 -6.98 -14.13 0.84
C ARG A 82 -7.87 -15.05 1.67
N SER A 83 -7.62 -16.35 1.57
CA SER A 83 -8.30 -17.36 2.38
C SER A 83 -7.34 -18.51 2.71
N ILE A 84 -7.85 -19.45 3.49
CA ILE A 84 -7.17 -20.71 3.81
C ILE A 84 -7.41 -21.68 2.65
N ILE A 85 -6.36 -22.43 2.29
CA ILE A 85 -6.45 -23.46 1.26
C ILE A 85 -6.81 -24.78 1.95
N ILE A 86 -7.89 -25.41 1.48
CA ILE A 86 -8.34 -26.73 1.95
C ILE A 86 -8.25 -27.70 0.78
N VAL A 87 -7.78 -28.92 1.05
CA VAL A 87 -7.69 -29.97 0.02
C VAL A 87 -9.10 -30.47 -0.29
N GLY A 88 -9.55 -30.26 -1.53
CA GLY A 88 -10.81 -30.81 -2.03
C GLY A 88 -10.60 -32.15 -2.76
N PRO A 89 -11.45 -33.16 -2.56
CA PRO A 89 -11.27 -34.50 -3.15
C PRO A 89 -11.56 -34.58 -4.66
N SER A 90 -12.17 -33.56 -5.28
CA SER A 90 -12.76 -33.64 -6.63
C SER A 90 -12.43 -32.55 -7.68
N PRO A 91 -11.59 -31.51 -7.44
CA PRO A 91 -11.35 -30.51 -8.47
C PRO A 91 -10.41 -31.02 -9.57
N SER A 92 -10.77 -30.76 -10.83
CA SER A 92 -9.85 -30.91 -11.96
C SER A 92 -8.69 -29.90 -11.86
N LEU A 93 -7.53 -30.19 -12.44
CA LEU A 93 -6.33 -29.34 -12.38
C LEU A 93 -6.55 -27.85 -12.72
N ARG A 94 -7.49 -27.54 -13.64
CA ARG A 94 -7.79 -26.16 -14.07
C ARG A 94 -8.91 -25.47 -13.29
N ARG A 95 -9.40 -26.08 -12.21
CA ARG A 95 -10.51 -25.56 -11.41
C ARG A 95 -10.06 -25.38 -9.97
N CYS A 96 -10.57 -24.32 -9.35
CA CYS A 96 -10.45 -24.09 -7.92
C CYS A 96 -11.83 -23.79 -7.33
N GLY A 97 -12.03 -24.18 -6.09
CA GLY A 97 -13.16 -23.70 -5.31
C GLY A 97 -12.85 -22.33 -4.72
N LEU A 98 -13.78 -21.39 -4.85
CA LEU A 98 -13.75 -20.11 -4.15
C LEU A 98 -14.89 -20.06 -3.14
N PRO A 99 -14.64 -19.61 -1.90
CA PRO A 99 -15.72 -19.26 -0.98
C PRO A 99 -16.65 -18.23 -1.61
N LEU A 100 -17.95 -18.42 -1.37
CA LEU A 100 -18.99 -17.65 -2.03
C LEU A 100 -18.91 -16.17 -1.66
N GLU A 101 -18.59 -15.87 -0.41
CA GLU A 101 -18.41 -14.50 0.09
C GLU A 101 -17.26 -13.78 -0.63
N ILE A 102 -16.15 -14.49 -0.86
CA ILE A 102 -15.00 -13.93 -1.58
C ILE A 102 -15.34 -13.72 -3.05
N ALA A 103 -16.05 -14.67 -3.67
CA ALA A 103 -16.45 -14.55 -5.06
C ALA A 103 -17.38 -13.33 -5.29
N ILE A 104 -18.37 -13.09 -4.41
CA ILE A 104 -19.22 -11.90 -4.52
C ILE A 104 -18.38 -10.63 -4.47
N GLU A 105 -17.43 -10.52 -3.54
CA GLU A 105 -16.66 -9.29 -3.36
C GLU A 105 -15.71 -9.05 -4.54
N LEU A 106 -15.02 -10.09 -5.01
CA LEU A 106 -14.13 -10.01 -6.17
C LEU A 106 -14.88 -9.63 -7.45
N PHE A 107 -16.08 -10.18 -7.64
CA PHE A 107 -16.87 -9.97 -8.86
C PHE A 107 -17.98 -8.93 -8.69
N GLN A 108 -17.99 -8.15 -7.60
CA GLN A 108 -19.11 -7.29 -7.22
C GLN A 108 -19.51 -6.32 -8.34
N THR A 109 -18.54 -5.70 -9.01
CA THR A 109 -18.78 -4.78 -10.13
C THR A 109 -19.50 -5.47 -11.29
N PHE A 110 -19.10 -6.71 -11.62
CA PHE A 110 -19.71 -7.49 -12.70
C PHE A 110 -21.10 -7.99 -12.32
N VAL A 111 -21.30 -8.40 -11.07
CA VAL A 111 -22.62 -8.81 -10.55
C VAL A 111 -23.60 -7.63 -10.56
N ILE A 112 -23.18 -6.44 -10.12
CA ILE A 112 -24.01 -5.23 -10.20
C ILE A 112 -24.40 -4.93 -11.65
N HIS A 113 -23.44 -5.03 -12.57
CA HIS A 113 -23.70 -4.83 -13.99
C HIS A 113 -24.69 -5.87 -14.56
N GLY A 114 -24.55 -7.15 -14.17
CA GLY A 114 -25.47 -8.23 -14.54
C GLY A 114 -26.90 -7.98 -14.02
N LEU A 115 -27.04 -7.59 -12.76
CA LEU A 115 -28.34 -7.29 -12.14
C LEU A 115 -29.08 -6.17 -12.85
N ILE A 116 -28.37 -5.12 -13.25
CA ILE A 116 -28.98 -3.98 -13.97
C ILE A 116 -29.34 -4.38 -15.40
N ARG A 117 -28.43 -5.08 -16.10
CA ARG A 117 -28.63 -5.50 -17.50
C ARG A 117 -29.80 -6.46 -17.67
N GLN A 118 -30.03 -7.35 -16.71
CA GLN A 118 -31.14 -8.31 -16.72
C GLN A 118 -32.41 -7.74 -16.07
N HIS A 119 -32.44 -6.43 -15.76
CA HIS A 119 -33.58 -5.73 -15.15
C HIS A 119 -34.00 -6.24 -13.76
N PHE A 120 -33.13 -6.97 -13.06
CA PHE A 120 -33.36 -7.35 -11.66
C PHE A 120 -33.11 -6.18 -10.69
N ALA A 121 -32.30 -5.20 -11.07
CA ALA A 121 -32.10 -3.96 -10.32
C ALA A 121 -32.30 -2.74 -11.22
N SER A 122 -32.99 -1.72 -10.71
CA SER A 122 -33.22 -0.47 -11.44
C SER A 122 -32.03 0.49 -11.40
N ASN A 123 -31.19 0.39 -10.37
CA ASN A 123 -30.00 1.23 -10.20
C ASN A 123 -28.93 0.51 -9.35
N ILE A 124 -27.75 1.13 -9.24
CA ILE A 124 -26.60 0.58 -8.50
C ILE A 124 -26.92 0.42 -7.00
N GLY A 125 -27.69 1.34 -6.42
CA GLY A 125 -28.07 1.28 -5.00
C GLY A 125 -28.90 0.04 -4.69
N VAL A 126 -29.95 -0.20 -5.49
CA VAL A 126 -30.81 -1.39 -5.39
C VAL A 126 -29.99 -2.66 -5.62
N ALA A 127 -29.10 -2.67 -6.62
CA ALA A 127 -28.23 -3.83 -6.86
C ALA A 127 -27.34 -4.15 -5.65
N LYS A 128 -26.75 -3.12 -5.00
CA LYS A 128 -25.98 -3.30 -3.77
C LYS A 128 -26.83 -3.83 -2.61
N SER A 129 -28.05 -3.33 -2.44
CA SER A 129 -28.99 -3.85 -1.43
C SER A 129 -29.31 -5.33 -1.66
N LYS A 130 -29.62 -5.73 -2.90
CA LYS A 130 -29.88 -7.14 -3.24
C LYS A 130 -28.69 -8.07 -2.94
N ILE A 131 -27.46 -7.58 -3.17
CA ILE A 131 -26.23 -8.32 -2.80
C ILE A 131 -26.11 -8.46 -1.28
N GLN A 132 -26.38 -7.41 -0.52
CA GLN A 132 -26.34 -7.44 0.96
C GLN A 132 -27.40 -8.38 1.54
N GLU A 133 -28.60 -8.40 0.95
CA GLU A 133 -29.71 -9.28 1.33
C GLU A 133 -29.52 -10.74 0.87
N LYS A 134 -28.47 -11.02 0.09
CA LYS A 134 -28.12 -12.35 -0.43
C LYS A 134 -29.29 -13.01 -1.21
N GLU A 135 -30.00 -12.21 -2.00
CA GLU A 135 -31.09 -12.72 -2.82
C GLU A 135 -30.65 -13.83 -3.77
N SER A 136 -31.54 -14.80 -4.06
CA SER A 136 -31.21 -15.97 -4.87
C SER A 136 -30.69 -15.62 -6.27
N VAL A 137 -31.23 -14.55 -6.86
CA VAL A 137 -30.84 -14.07 -8.20
C VAL A 137 -29.37 -13.65 -8.29
N VAL A 138 -28.78 -13.21 -7.17
CA VAL A 138 -27.37 -12.83 -7.10
C VAL A 138 -26.47 -14.03 -7.38
N TRP A 139 -26.88 -15.22 -6.91
CA TRP A 139 -26.12 -16.46 -7.11
C TRP A 139 -26.13 -16.93 -8.56
N GLU A 140 -27.27 -16.78 -9.23
CA GLU A 140 -27.41 -17.14 -10.64
C GLU A 140 -26.53 -16.25 -11.52
N ILE A 141 -26.58 -14.93 -11.30
CA ILE A 141 -25.74 -13.96 -12.01
C ILE A 141 -24.26 -14.16 -11.70
N LEU A 142 -23.90 -14.40 -10.43
CA LEU A 142 -22.52 -14.68 -10.06
C LEU A 142 -21.98 -15.91 -10.80
N HIS A 143 -22.77 -16.99 -10.87
CA HIS A 143 -22.37 -18.19 -11.60
C HIS A 143 -22.18 -17.91 -13.09
N GLU A 144 -23.06 -17.13 -13.71
CA GLU A 144 -22.93 -16.69 -15.12
C GLU A 144 -21.65 -15.85 -15.33
N VAL A 145 -21.42 -14.84 -14.48
CA VAL A 145 -20.25 -13.96 -14.52
C VAL A 145 -18.95 -14.76 -14.35
N MET A 146 -18.93 -15.75 -13.46
CA MET A 146 -17.72 -16.55 -13.23
C MET A 146 -17.38 -17.48 -14.41
N GLN A 147 -18.33 -17.78 -15.30
CA GLN A 147 -18.01 -18.58 -16.49
C GLN A 147 -17.04 -17.82 -17.40
N GLY A 148 -15.95 -18.47 -17.78
CA GLY A 148 -14.94 -17.90 -18.69
C GLY A 148 -14.00 -16.86 -18.06
N HIS A 149 -14.11 -16.58 -16.75
CA HIS A 149 -13.25 -15.62 -16.06
C HIS A 149 -12.23 -16.35 -15.17
N PRO A 150 -10.96 -16.50 -15.61
CA PRO A 150 -9.94 -17.13 -14.79
C PRO A 150 -9.56 -16.25 -13.60
N VAL A 151 -9.23 -16.88 -12.48
CA VAL A 151 -8.66 -16.24 -11.29
C VAL A 151 -7.22 -16.69 -11.10
N LEU A 152 -6.36 -15.81 -10.59
CA LEU A 152 -4.97 -16.13 -10.28
C LEU A 152 -4.83 -16.51 -8.80
N LEU A 153 -4.08 -17.57 -8.51
CA LEU A 153 -3.89 -18.06 -7.14
C LEU A 153 -2.41 -17.93 -6.77
N ASN A 154 -2.11 -17.13 -5.76
CA ASN A 154 -0.73 -16.93 -5.30
C ASN A 154 -0.52 -17.45 -3.88
N ARG A 155 0.62 -18.11 -3.64
CA ARG A 155 1.08 -18.50 -2.29
C ARG A 155 2.49 -17.95 -2.04
N ALA A 156 2.60 -17.02 -1.10
CA ALA A 156 3.90 -16.50 -0.67
C ALA A 156 4.66 -17.51 0.22
N PRO A 157 6.00 -17.59 0.13
CA PRO A 157 6.88 -16.84 -0.78
C PRO A 157 6.87 -17.40 -2.22
N THR A 158 6.81 -16.51 -3.20
CA THR A 158 6.78 -16.88 -4.64
C THR A 158 8.21 -16.98 -5.19
N LEU A 159 8.77 -18.19 -5.23
CA LEU A 159 10.16 -18.42 -5.65
C LEU A 159 10.35 -18.52 -7.18
N HIS A 160 9.28 -18.84 -7.89
CA HIS A 160 9.28 -19.11 -9.33
C HIS A 160 7.90 -18.79 -9.93
N ARG A 161 7.84 -18.73 -11.26
CA ARG A 161 6.63 -18.34 -12.01
C ARG A 161 5.40 -19.23 -11.78
N LEU A 162 5.60 -20.49 -11.37
CA LEU A 162 4.51 -21.44 -11.10
C LEU A 162 3.80 -21.21 -9.75
N GLY A 163 4.25 -20.23 -8.96
CA GLY A 163 3.59 -19.88 -7.69
C GLY A 163 2.38 -18.97 -7.83
N ILE A 164 2.00 -18.59 -9.06
CA ILE A 164 0.87 -17.75 -9.44
C ILE A 164 0.07 -18.46 -10.55
#